data_AF-A0A672PWD6-F1
#
_entry.id   AF-A0A672PWD6-F1
#
_cell.length_a   1.000
_cell.length_b   1.000
_cell.length_c   1.000
_cell.angle_alpha   90.00
_cell.angle_beta   90.00
_cell.angle_gamma   90.00
#
_symmetry.space_group_name_H-M   'P 1'
#
loop_
_entity.id
_entity.type
_entity.pdbx_description
1 polymer ?
#
loop_
_entity_poly.entity_id
_entity_poly.type
_entity_poly.pdbx_seq_one_letter_code
_entity_poly.pdbx_strand_id
1 'polypeptide(L)'
;MGVVAWLKSLFILQLLIGFVFVVSGLILNFTQLCTCVLWPINKQLYRKINTRLAYSLWSQLVMLLEWWSGTECTLYTEQATVDKFGKEHVVIILNHNYEIDFLCGWTMCERYGILGDGVSFEI
;
A
#
# COMPACT_ATOMS: atom_id res chain seq x y z
N MET A 1 -18.62 -9.38 20.22
CA MET A 1 -18.13 -9.52 18.82
C MET A 1 -19.23 -9.45 17.74
N GLY A 2 -20.52 -9.22 18.06
CA GLY A 2 -21.60 -9.24 17.04
C GLY A 2 -21.87 -7.93 16.30
N VAL A 3 -21.88 -6.78 16.99
CA VAL A 3 -22.32 -5.51 16.40
C VAL A 3 -21.29 -4.93 15.41
N VAL A 4 -19.99 -4.98 15.75
CA VAL A 4 -18.93 -4.47 14.87
C VAL A 4 -18.79 -5.30 13.60
N ALA A 5 -18.87 -6.63 13.70
CA ALA A 5 -18.85 -7.51 12.54
C ALA A 5 -20.08 -7.29 11.64
N TRP A 6 -21.25 -7.11 12.25
CA TRP A 6 -22.47 -6.76 11.53
C TRP A 6 -22.33 -5.40 10.81
N LEU A 7 -21.80 -4.38 11.48
CA LEU A 7 -21.50 -3.08 10.84
C LEU A 7 -20.55 -3.25 9.65
N LYS A 8 -19.42 -3.97 9.81
CA LYS A 8 -18.46 -4.21 8.72
C LYS A 8 -19.07 -4.98 7.53
N SER A 9 -20.12 -5.78 7.76
CA SER A 9 -20.85 -6.50 6.71
C SER A 9 -21.82 -5.61 5.90
N LEU A 10 -22.11 -4.39 6.37
CA LEU A 10 -23.02 -3.49 5.67
C LEU A 10 -22.39 -3.02 4.36
N PHE A 11 -23.04 -3.36 3.25
CA PHE A 11 -22.60 -2.99 1.90
C PHE A 11 -22.38 -1.48 1.75
N ILE A 12 -23.21 -0.65 2.40
CA ILE A 12 -23.08 0.80 2.37
C ILE A 12 -21.73 1.27 2.95
N LEU A 13 -21.24 0.65 4.02
CA LEU A 13 -19.95 1.01 4.61
C LEU A 13 -18.79 0.61 3.68
N GLN A 14 -18.87 -0.57 3.07
CA GLN A 14 -17.87 -1.02 2.09
C GLN A 14 -17.83 -0.09 0.87
N LEU A 15 -19.01 0.35 0.40
CA LEU A 15 -19.12 1.31 -0.70
C LEU A 15 -18.56 2.69 -0.33
N LEU A 16 -18.80 3.17 0.90
CA LEU A 16 -18.22 4.41 1.40
C LEU A 16 -16.68 4.34 1.47
N ILE A 17 -16.12 3.21 1.92
CA ILE A 17 -14.67 2.99 1.93
C ILE A 17 -14.11 3.03 0.51
N GLY A 18 -14.73 2.31 -0.43
CA GLY A 18 -14.33 2.31 -1.83
C GLY A 18 -14.42 3.73 -2.44
N PHE A 19 -15.47 4.48 -2.12
CA PHE A 19 -15.62 5.87 -2.55
C PHE A 19 -14.50 6.77 -2.02
N VAL A 20 -14.17 6.66 -0.73
CA VAL A 20 -13.06 7.43 -0.12
C VAL A 20 -11.73 7.08 -0.78
N PHE A 21 -11.49 5.81 -1.08
CA PHE A 21 -10.29 5.37 -1.79
C PHE A 21 -10.19 5.97 -3.19
N VAL A 22 -11.28 5.92 -3.97
CA VAL A 22 -11.34 6.50 -5.32
C VAL A 22 -11.12 8.02 -5.28
N VAL A 23 -11.81 8.74 -4.39
CA VAL A 23 -11.66 10.20 -4.25
C VAL A 23 -10.23 10.56 -3.83
N SER A 24 -9.66 9.83 -2.87
CA SER A 24 -8.25 10.00 -2.47
C SER A 24 -7.30 9.77 -3.63
N GLY A 25 -7.52 8.70 -4.41
CA GLY A 25 -6.76 8.41 -5.61
C GLY A 25 -6.82 9.53 -6.65
N LEU A 26 -8.01 10.10 -6.89
CA LEU A 26 -8.17 11.24 -7.81
C LEU A 26 -7.42 12.48 -7.33
N ILE A 27 -7.54 12.83 -6.05
CA ILE A 27 -6.84 13.99 -5.45
C ILE A 27 -5.33 13.81 -5.52
N LEU A 28 -4.83 12.61 -5.21
CA LEU A 28 -3.40 12.32 -5.23
C LEU A 28 -2.85 12.32 -6.65
N ASN A 29 -3.54 11.71 -7.62
CA ASN A 29 -3.13 11.76 -9.03
C ASN A 29 -3.15 13.19 -9.59
N PHE A 30 -4.15 14.00 -9.23
CA PHE A 30 -4.17 15.40 -9.59
C PHE A 30 -2.99 16.16 -9.01
N THR A 31 -2.66 15.90 -7.74
CA THR A 31 -1.47 16.48 -7.09
C THR A 31 -0.18 16.04 -7.78
N GLN A 32 -0.05 14.75 -8.14
CA GLN A 32 1.08 14.23 -8.90
C GLN A 32 1.20 14.93 -10.26
N LEU A 33 0.09 15.18 -10.95
CA LEU A 33 0.07 15.94 -12.20
C LEU A 33 0.60 17.38 -12.00
N CYS A 34 0.19 18.06 -10.92
CA CYS A 34 0.73 19.37 -10.59
C CYS A 34 2.25 19.33 -10.29
N THR A 35 2.75 18.26 -9.69
CA THR A 35 4.19 18.10 -9.42
C THR A 35 5.02 17.87 -10.68
N CYS A 36 4.43 17.52 -11.83
CA CYS A 36 5.15 17.38 -13.10
C CYS A 36 5.87 18.67 -13.51
N VAL A 37 5.39 19.84 -13.09
CA VAL A 37 6.06 21.12 -13.31
C VAL A 37 7.42 21.19 -12.59
N LEU A 38 7.60 20.44 -11.50
CA LEU A 38 8.87 20.34 -10.76
C LEU A 38 9.88 19.41 -11.44
N TRP A 39 9.43 18.53 -12.34
CA TRP A 39 10.29 17.56 -13.04
C TRP A 39 11.47 18.18 -13.80
N PRO A 40 11.29 19.24 -14.63
CA PRO A 40 12.40 19.89 -15.32
C PRO A 40 13.34 20.66 -14.40
N ILE A 41 12.88 21.08 -13.22
CA ILE A 41 13.67 21.90 -12.27
C ILE A 41 14.50 21.01 -11.34
N ASN A 42 13.86 20.01 -10.72
CA ASN A 42 14.49 19.13 -9.75
C ASN A 42 13.86 17.73 -9.75
N LYS A 43 14.49 16.83 -10.53
CA LYS A 43 14.06 15.41 -10.64
C LYS A 43 14.07 14.67 -9.31
N GLN A 44 14.99 14.99 -8.39
CA GLN A 44 15.08 14.32 -7.09
C GLN A 44 13.90 14.69 -6.20
N LEU A 45 13.54 15.97 -6.18
CA LEU A 45 12.39 16.46 -5.41
C LEU A 45 11.08 15.89 -5.95
N TYR A 46 10.90 15.90 -7.27
CA TYR A 46 9.75 15.28 -7.94
C TYR A 46 9.56 13.82 -7.53
N ARG A 47 10.63 13.01 -7.57
CA ARG A 47 10.57 11.60 -7.14
C ARG A 47 10.19 11.45 -5.67
N LYS A 48 10.84 12.20 -4.77
CA LYS A 48 10.53 12.13 -3.33
C LYS A 48 9.07 12.47 -3.03
N ILE A 49 8.53 13.50 -3.68
CA ILE A 49 7.12 13.89 -3.49
C ILE A 49 6.19 12.78 -4.00
N ASN A 50 6.43 12.27 -5.21
CA ASN A 50 5.59 11.23 -5.78
C ASN A 50 5.64 9.91 -5.00
N THR A 51 6.81 9.50 -4.50
CA THR A 51 6.93 8.36 -3.57
C THR A 51 6.05 8.56 -2.34
N ARG A 52 6.04 9.75 -1.72
CA ARG A 52 5.24 10.03 -0.52
C ARG A 52 3.74 10.10 -0.80
N LEU A 53 3.35 10.63 -1.96
CA LEU A 53 1.96 10.63 -2.40
C LEU A 53 1.48 9.20 -2.68
N ALA A 54 2.30 8.37 -3.35
CA ALA A 54 2.00 6.97 -3.59
C ALA A 54 1.88 6.18 -2.29
N TYR A 55 2.83 6.36 -1.35
CA TYR A 55 2.78 5.78 -0.01
C TYR A 55 1.42 6.06 0.66
N SER A 56 0.96 7.31 0.61
CA SER A 56 -0.29 7.74 1.25
C SER A 56 -1.54 7.08 0.67
N LEU A 57 -1.52 6.71 -0.62
CA LEU A 57 -2.62 5.96 -1.25
C LEU A 57 -2.59 4.49 -0.82
N TRP A 58 -1.41 3.87 -0.92
CA TRP A 58 -1.24 2.45 -0.60
C TRP A 58 -1.46 2.14 0.87
N SER A 59 -1.13 3.07 1.78
CA SER A 59 -1.40 2.91 3.21
C SER A 59 -2.90 2.77 3.51
N GLN A 60 -3.79 3.29 2.65
CA GLN A 60 -5.23 3.08 2.80
C GLN A 60 -5.61 1.61 2.59
N LEU A 61 -4.98 0.92 1.63
CA LEU A 61 -5.21 -0.51 1.37
C LEU A 61 -4.60 -1.39 2.45
N VAL A 62 -3.39 -1.07 2.93
CA VAL A 62 -2.77 -1.78 4.06
C VAL A 62 -3.63 -1.63 5.33
N MET A 63 -4.15 -0.43 5.59
CA MET A 63 -5.07 -0.18 6.70
C MET A 63 -6.35 -1.03 6.57
N LEU A 64 -6.90 -1.19 5.36
CA LEU A 64 -8.04 -2.10 5.15
C LEU A 64 -7.68 -3.56 5.44
N LEU A 65 -6.49 -4.02 5.08
CA LEU A 65 -6.06 -5.39 5.37
C LEU A 65 -5.87 -5.64 6.88
N GLU A 66 -5.11 -4.78 7.55
CA GLU A 66 -4.77 -5.00 8.96
C GLU A 66 -5.94 -4.64 9.89
N TRP A 67 -6.57 -3.48 9.69
CA TRP A 67 -7.58 -2.95 10.63
C TRP A 67 -9.02 -3.33 10.24
N TRP A 68 -9.33 -3.33 8.95
CA TRP A 68 -10.70 -3.63 8.51
C TRP A 68 -10.97 -5.13 8.43
N SER A 69 -10.12 -5.93 7.77
CA SER A 69 -10.29 -7.39 7.77
C SER A 69 -9.70 -8.08 9.00
N GLY A 70 -8.79 -7.44 9.74
CA GLY A 70 -8.14 -8.08 10.89
C GLY A 70 -7.18 -9.19 10.47
N THR A 71 -6.61 -9.09 9.27
CA THR A 71 -5.73 -10.10 8.71
C THR A 71 -4.36 -10.01 9.36
N GLU A 72 -3.89 -11.10 9.95
CA GLU A 72 -2.53 -11.21 10.46
C GLU A 72 -1.64 -11.92 9.44
N CYS A 73 -0.63 -11.22 8.93
CA CYS A 73 0.39 -11.80 8.05
C CYS A 73 1.61 -12.21 8.88
N THR A 74 1.91 -13.52 8.91
CA THR A 74 3.11 -14.04 9.57
C THR A 74 4.13 -14.45 8.52
N LEU A 75 5.29 -13.78 8.50
CA LEU A 75 6.40 -14.15 7.63
C LEU A 75 7.35 -15.12 8.35
N TYR A 76 7.60 -16.26 7.73
CA TYR A 76 8.63 -17.21 8.16
C TYR A 76 9.89 -17.03 7.33
N THR A 77 11.00 -16.66 7.97
CA THR A 77 12.30 -16.51 7.32
C THR A 77 13.43 -16.63 8.34
N GLU A 78 14.66 -16.73 7.88
CA GLU A 78 15.86 -16.73 8.72
C GLU A 78 16.16 -15.31 9.24
N GLN A 79 16.68 -15.19 10.46
CA GLN A 79 17.01 -13.88 11.06
C GLN A 79 18.00 -13.08 10.20
N ALA A 80 18.96 -13.74 9.56
CA ALA A 80 19.93 -13.11 8.66
C ALA A 80 19.26 -12.42 7.44
N THR A 81 18.08 -12.88 7.04
CA THR A 81 17.27 -12.25 5.98
C THR A 81 16.48 -11.06 6.53
N VAL A 82 15.93 -11.18 7.74
CA VAL A 82 15.24 -10.07 8.43
C VAL A 82 16.13 -8.85 8.55
N ASP A 83 17.40 -9.04 8.90
CA ASP A 83 18.36 -7.96 9.08
C ASP A 83 18.66 -7.16 7.80
N LYS A 84 18.28 -7.69 6.63
CA LYS A 84 18.44 -7.06 5.31
C LYS A 84 17.19 -6.33 4.84
N PHE A 85 16.03 -6.51 5.48
CA PHE A 85 14.79 -5.88 5.05
C PHE A 85 14.88 -4.35 5.07
N GLY A 86 14.40 -3.74 3.98
CA GLY A 86 14.46 -2.29 3.77
C GLY A 86 15.85 -1.72 3.45
N LYS A 87 16.90 -2.55 3.40
CA LYS A 87 18.29 -2.10 3.14
C LYS A 87 18.77 -2.44 1.73
N GLU A 88 18.12 -3.38 1.06
CA GLU A 88 18.47 -3.81 -0.30
C GLU A 88 17.24 -3.87 -1.21
N HIS A 89 17.48 -3.82 -2.52
CA HIS A 89 16.43 -4.03 -3.51
C HIS A 89 16.14 -5.52 -3.65
N VAL A 90 14.89 -5.91 -3.42
CA VAL A 90 14.44 -7.31 -3.48
C VAL A 90 13.26 -7.41 -4.44
N VAL A 91 13.20 -8.52 -5.17
CA VAL A 91 12.03 -8.91 -5.95
C VAL A 91 11.27 -9.97 -5.18
N ILE A 92 10.00 -9.71 -4.87
CA ILE A 92 9.11 -10.66 -4.20
C ILE A 92 8.29 -11.36 -5.28
N ILE A 93 8.38 -12.69 -5.34
CA ILE A 93 7.56 -13.51 -6.22
C ILE A 93 6.51 -14.20 -5.35
N LEU A 94 5.25 -13.89 -5.60
CA LEU A 94 4.11 -14.47 -4.89
C LEU A 94 3.51 -15.59 -5.75
N ASN A 95 3.24 -16.73 -5.11
CA ASN A 95 2.45 -17.78 -5.76
C ASN A 95 0.99 -17.33 -5.76
N HIS A 96 0.62 -16.57 -6.79
CA HIS A 96 -0.64 -15.83 -6.93
C HIS A 96 -1.86 -16.75 -6.93
N ASN A 97 -2.29 -17.17 -5.74
CA ASN A 97 -3.51 -17.94 -5.55
C ASN A 97 -4.69 -17.03 -5.23
N TYR A 98 -4.41 -15.86 -4.65
CA TYR A 98 -5.43 -14.88 -4.28
C TYR A 98 -4.97 -13.44 -4.54
N GLU A 99 -5.90 -12.57 -4.89
CA GLU A 99 -5.67 -11.13 -5.07
C GLU A 99 -5.07 -10.47 -3.81
N ILE A 100 -5.37 -11.01 -2.63
CA ILE A 100 -4.88 -10.51 -1.34
C ILE A 100 -3.39 -10.77 -1.10
N ASP A 101 -2.77 -11.70 -1.84
CA ASP A 101 -1.35 -12.05 -1.67
C ASP A 101 -0.47 -10.80 -1.84
N PHE A 102 -0.90 -9.93 -2.74
CA PHE A 102 -0.24 -8.67 -3.01
C PHE A 102 -0.34 -7.67 -1.84
N LEU A 103 -1.52 -7.56 -1.25
CA LEU A 103 -1.78 -6.73 -0.07
C LEU A 103 -0.95 -7.21 1.13
N CYS A 104 -0.79 -8.53 1.29
CA CYS A 104 0.12 -9.11 2.29
C CYS A 104 1.57 -8.69 2.07
N GLY A 105 2.04 -8.69 0.81
CA GLY A 105 3.38 -8.18 0.47
C GLY A 105 3.56 -6.70 0.79
N TRP A 106 2.57 -5.87 0.47
CA TRP A 106 2.58 -4.44 0.81
C TRP A 106 2.59 -4.15 2.30
N THR A 107 1.93 -4.99 3.10
CA THR A 107 1.95 -4.86 4.56
C THR A 107 3.37 -5.00 5.11
N MET A 108 4.20 -5.83 4.48
CA MET A 108 5.62 -5.91 4.80
C MET A 108 6.37 -4.64 4.40
N CYS A 109 6.10 -4.10 3.21
CA CYS A 109 6.68 -2.83 2.77
C CYS A 109 6.33 -1.66 3.71
N GLU A 110 5.11 -1.63 4.26
CA GLU A 110 4.66 -0.64 5.25
C GLU A 110 5.48 -0.74 6.54
N ARG A 111 5.74 -1.96 7.05
CA ARG A 111 6.53 -2.18 8.28
C ARG A 111 7.96 -1.65 8.19
N TYR A 112 8.53 -1.57 6.99
CA TYR A 112 9.87 -1.02 6.74
C TYR A 112 9.84 0.39 6.13
N GLY A 113 8.67 1.02 5.98
CA GLY A 113 8.53 2.38 5.48
C GLY A 113 8.88 2.57 4.00
N ILE A 114 8.84 1.49 3.20
CA ILE A 114 9.22 1.47 1.78
C ILE A 114 8.02 1.30 0.83
N LEU A 115 6.79 1.41 1.35
CA LEU A 115 5.56 1.17 0.58
C LEU A 115 5.44 2.02 -0.68
N GLY A 116 5.90 3.27 -0.64
CA GLY A 116 5.86 4.20 -1.77
C GLY A 116 6.90 3.95 -2.87
N ASP A 117 7.91 3.11 -2.61
CA ASP A 117 9.01 2.82 -3.54
C ASP A 117 8.83 1.47 -4.26
N GLY A 118 7.88 0.65 -3.79
CA GLY A 118 7.56 -0.64 -4.39
C GLY A 118 6.78 -0.49 -5.69
N VAL A 119 7.22 -1.21 -6.72
CA VAL A 119 6.44 -1.45 -7.95
C VAL A 119 6.08 -2.91 -7.99
N SER A 120 4.88 -3.21 -8.46
CA SER A 120 4.36 -4.56 -8.44
C SER A 120 3.72 -4.83 -9.78
N PHE A 121 4.04 -6.02 -10.30
CA PHE A 121 3.64 -6.46 -11.62
C PHE A 121 2.91 -7.77 -11.45
N GLU A 122 1.76 -7.88 -12.10
CA GLU A 122 1.01 -9.11 -12.24
C GLU A 122 1.50 -9.76 -13.54
N ILE A 123 2.05 -10.97 -13.45
CA ILE A 123 2.60 -11.74 -14.58
C ILE A 123 1.64 -12.88 -14.92
#